data_AF-A0A3L7TD47-F1
#
_entry.id   AF-A0A3L7TD47-F1
#
_cell.length_a   1.000
_cell.length_b   1.000
_cell.length_c   1.000
_cell.angle_alpha   90.00
_cell.angle_beta   90.00
_cell.angle_gamma   90.00
#
_symmetry.space_group_name_H-M   'P 1'
#
loop_
_entity.id
_entity.type
_entity.pdbx_description
1 polymer ?
#
loop_
_entity_poly.entity_id
_entity_poly.type
_entity_poly.pdbx_seq_one_letter_code
_entity_poly.pdbx_strand_id
1 'polypeptide(L)'
;MRERANRFARTVKLDARLRAHIALVCASMREFRLGENIGRLSLGSYQLPLGVSATSLTEPEQGFTVRFQEGTEEEPDTYVFHAVISHEKLRPLVDAAFNLLPKEVTPVVEIGSRDAYRTVDIYLAEEPISLVDFLRGWYEFEDVLLEDVTIGVGANSEEPWVDVFVDSWKGVLISVPVEMRDEVEKMLEEHGLTEVVSTWDEDLREGENSETDDETLVTRDVLEILDDHSPDLDELLLILRERWLLELNVDRETNVDDAGRHLGMTLWHAIVLAISSEGDAERGAYISVWMTAGSLAQAEELLEDALLDHPQWVFESVYTMDRVAFDDRAPSLTNLPHTRRRPAVHELDIEPWGEDGADGAPGGSEGGPDRTPRDSDDDQPTRGDDSGPSGSPLPPTTPSNRAPRRGHGGGPAGGGNGGGGSGGNN
;
A
#
# COMPACT_ATOMS: atom_id res chain seq x y z
N MET A 1 -0.02 20.34 -31.83
CA MET A 1 0.73 19.68 -30.72
C MET A 1 0.42 20.32 -29.37
N ARG A 2 0.61 21.64 -29.16
CA ARG A 2 0.14 22.31 -27.92
C ARG A 2 -1.38 22.30 -27.67
N GLU A 3 -2.21 22.21 -28.70
CA GLU A 3 -3.68 22.04 -28.58
C GLU A 3 -4.14 20.58 -28.35
N ARG A 4 -3.25 19.59 -28.45
CA ARG A 4 -3.53 18.19 -28.08
C ARG A 4 -3.18 17.94 -26.61
N ALA A 5 -2.04 18.46 -26.15
CA ALA A 5 -1.68 18.47 -24.72
C ALA A 5 -2.68 19.26 -23.86
N ASN A 6 -3.18 20.41 -24.33
CA ASN A 6 -4.18 21.21 -23.62
C ASN A 6 -5.61 20.62 -23.61
N ARG A 7 -5.82 19.46 -24.26
CA ARG A 7 -7.11 18.75 -24.21
C ARG A 7 -7.10 17.61 -23.18
N PHE A 8 -5.91 17.18 -22.77
CA PHE A 8 -5.69 16.18 -21.72
C PHE A 8 -5.35 16.87 -20.38
N ALA A 9 -4.53 17.93 -20.42
CA ALA A 9 -4.20 18.77 -19.25
C ALA A 9 -5.24 19.86 -18.92
N ARG A 10 -6.44 19.80 -19.51
CA ARG A 10 -7.58 20.57 -19.02
C ARG A 10 -8.30 19.76 -17.96
N THR A 11 -7.75 19.87 -16.76
CA THR A 11 -8.53 19.98 -15.53
C THR A 11 -9.49 18.80 -15.33
N VAL A 12 -8.99 17.84 -14.56
CA VAL A 12 -9.60 17.34 -13.32
C VAL A 12 -10.55 18.40 -12.71
N LYS A 13 -11.70 18.61 -13.34
CA LYS A 13 -12.93 18.73 -12.61
C LYS A 13 -13.32 17.29 -12.41
N LEU A 14 -13.32 16.81 -11.17
CA LEU A 14 -14.01 15.57 -10.81
C LEU A 14 -15.35 15.58 -11.55
N ASP A 15 -15.42 14.81 -12.64
CA ASP A 15 -16.59 14.78 -13.48
C ASP A 15 -17.68 14.14 -12.63
N ALA A 16 -18.92 14.61 -12.76
CA ALA A 16 -20.05 13.95 -12.12
C ALA A 16 -20.14 12.46 -12.51
N ARG A 17 -19.49 12.09 -13.63
CA ARG A 17 -19.28 10.72 -14.10
C ARG A 17 -18.27 9.92 -13.28
N LEU A 18 -17.15 10.50 -12.85
CA LEU A 18 -16.12 9.83 -12.03
C LEU A 18 -16.67 9.54 -10.62
N ARG A 19 -17.35 10.52 -10.02
CA ARG A 19 -18.08 10.32 -8.75
C ARG A 19 -19.21 9.30 -8.87
N ALA A 20 -19.89 9.24 -10.02
CA ALA A 20 -20.94 8.27 -10.26
C ALA A 20 -20.39 6.85 -10.52
N HIS A 21 -19.20 6.72 -11.11
CA HIS A 21 -18.58 5.42 -11.39
C HIS A 21 -17.86 4.85 -10.18
N ILE A 22 -17.12 5.64 -9.40
CA ILE A 22 -16.61 5.18 -8.10
C ILE A 22 -17.78 4.86 -7.17
N ALA A 23 -18.87 5.63 -7.19
CA ALA A 23 -20.09 5.24 -6.49
C ALA A 23 -20.73 3.95 -7.05
N LEU A 24 -20.45 3.55 -8.29
CA LEU A 24 -20.97 2.32 -8.91
C LEU A 24 -20.07 1.11 -8.64
N VAL A 25 -18.75 1.27 -8.76
CA VAL A 25 -17.72 0.31 -8.34
C VAL A 25 -17.86 0.05 -6.83
N CYS A 26 -17.94 1.10 -6.01
CA CYS A 26 -18.28 0.96 -4.59
C CYS A 26 -19.70 0.41 -4.34
N ALA A 27 -20.64 0.51 -5.28
CA ALA A 27 -21.98 -0.07 -5.13
C ALA A 27 -22.06 -1.55 -5.55
N SER A 28 -21.14 -2.02 -6.41
CA SER A 28 -21.01 -3.44 -6.76
C SER A 28 -20.05 -4.18 -5.82
N MET A 29 -19.08 -3.46 -5.24
CA MET A 29 -18.17 -3.97 -4.23
C MET A 29 -18.90 -4.20 -2.91
N ARG A 30 -18.50 -5.26 -2.22
CA ARG A 30 -18.96 -5.47 -0.86
C ARG A 30 -18.33 -4.41 0.05
N GLU A 31 -19.07 -4.02 1.09
CA GLU A 31 -18.49 -3.27 2.21
C GLU A 31 -17.29 -4.06 2.79
N PHE A 32 -16.16 -3.38 2.99
CA PHE A 32 -14.97 -4.03 3.54
C PHE A 32 -15.21 -4.50 4.97
N ARG A 33 -14.49 -5.54 5.38
CA ARG A 33 -14.53 -6.07 6.74
C ARG A 33 -13.14 -6.49 7.17
N LEU A 34 -12.87 -6.32 8.46
CA LEU A 34 -11.71 -6.92 9.08
C LEU A 34 -11.95 -8.42 9.29
N GLY A 35 -10.90 -9.23 9.16
CA GLY A 35 -10.97 -10.67 9.37
C GLY A 35 -11.35 -11.02 10.81
N GLU A 36 -12.49 -11.68 11.00
CA GLU A 36 -13.02 -12.04 12.33
C GLU A 36 -12.15 -13.05 13.10
N ASN A 37 -11.29 -13.80 12.39
CA ASN A 37 -10.45 -14.86 12.96
C ASN A 37 -9.00 -14.42 13.20
N ILE A 38 -8.72 -13.12 13.15
CA ILE A 38 -7.37 -12.57 13.37
C ILE A 38 -7.20 -12.22 14.85
N GLY A 39 -6.28 -12.93 15.52
CA GLY A 39 -5.93 -12.65 16.91
C GLY A 39 -4.93 -11.50 17.02
N ARG A 40 -5.26 -10.48 17.83
CA ARG A 40 -4.36 -9.38 18.17
C ARG A 40 -3.16 -9.88 18.98
N LEU A 41 -1.96 -9.44 18.59
CA LEU A 41 -0.74 -9.75 19.33
C LEU A 41 -0.55 -8.73 20.46
N SER A 42 -0.07 -9.21 21.62
CA SER A 42 0.25 -8.35 22.76
C SER A 42 1.72 -8.50 23.15
N LEU A 43 2.39 -7.38 23.42
CA LEU A 43 3.70 -7.31 24.03
C LEU A 43 3.50 -6.84 25.48
N GLY A 44 3.40 -7.79 26.41
CA GLY A 44 3.08 -7.48 27.80
C GLY A 44 1.70 -6.83 27.95
N SER A 45 1.66 -5.55 28.32
CA SER A 45 0.44 -4.76 28.42
C SER A 45 0.06 -3.99 27.13
N TYR A 46 0.97 -3.92 26.17
CA TYR A 46 0.79 -3.23 24.90
C TYR A 46 0.10 -4.13 23.87
N GLN A 47 -0.97 -3.64 23.26
CA GLN A 47 -1.72 -4.27 22.18
C GLN A 47 -1.27 -3.72 20.84
N LEU A 48 -0.83 -4.59 19.94
CA LEU A 48 -0.42 -4.24 18.58
C LEU A 48 -1.64 -4.15 17.64
N PRO A 49 -1.52 -3.52 16.47
CA PRO A 49 -2.52 -3.58 15.40
C PRO A 49 -2.73 -5.02 14.87
N LEU A 50 -3.89 -5.34 14.29
CA LEU A 50 -4.17 -6.68 13.75
C LEU A 50 -3.22 -7.10 12.62
N GLY A 51 -2.70 -6.12 11.87
CA GLY A 51 -1.76 -6.34 10.77
C GLY A 51 -0.42 -6.94 11.21
N VAL A 52 -0.12 -7.01 12.51
CA VAL A 52 1.09 -7.70 13.00
C VAL A 52 0.79 -9.18 13.24
N SER A 53 1.47 -10.07 12.51
CA SER A 53 1.35 -11.53 12.65
C SER A 53 2.36 -12.15 13.60
N ALA A 54 3.58 -11.64 13.61
CA ALA A 54 4.62 -12.00 14.57
C ALA A 54 5.60 -10.84 14.75
N THR A 55 6.29 -10.81 15.89
CA THR A 55 7.39 -9.87 16.10
C THR A 55 8.36 -10.42 17.14
N SER A 56 9.64 -10.07 17.01
CA SER A 56 10.67 -10.31 18.03
C SER A 56 10.91 -9.11 18.95
N LEU A 57 10.15 -8.03 18.77
CA LEU A 57 10.32 -6.79 19.51
C LEU A 57 9.86 -6.92 20.96
N THR A 58 10.44 -6.10 21.82
CA THR A 58 10.01 -5.96 23.21
C THR A 58 8.86 -4.98 23.35
N GLU A 59 8.14 -5.07 24.47
CA GLU A 59 7.10 -4.10 24.82
C GLU A 59 7.67 -2.67 24.79
N PRO A 60 7.04 -1.73 24.04
CA PRO A 60 7.48 -0.34 24.00
C PRO A 60 7.14 0.41 25.28
N GLU A 61 7.87 1.50 25.55
CA GLU A 61 7.50 2.45 26.60
C GLU A 61 6.37 3.34 26.07
N GLN A 62 5.18 3.23 26.67
CA GLN A 62 4.04 4.06 26.32
C GLN A 62 4.24 5.48 26.87
N GLY A 63 4.16 6.48 26.00
CA GLY A 63 4.48 7.87 26.32
C GLY A 63 4.62 8.68 25.04
N PHE A 64 5.29 9.83 25.14
CA PHE A 64 5.70 10.58 23.97
C PHE A 64 7.16 11.03 24.04
N THR A 65 7.81 11.14 22.89
CA THR A 65 9.05 11.91 22.76
C THR A 65 8.71 13.27 22.15
N VAL A 66 9.53 14.27 22.44
CA VAL A 66 9.40 15.61 21.85
C VAL A 66 10.76 16.13 21.42
N ARG A 67 10.82 16.70 20.22
CA ARG A 67 12.02 17.37 19.71
C ARG A 67 11.68 18.70 19.07
N PHE A 68 12.59 19.65 19.22
CA PHE A 68 12.53 20.91 18.50
C PHE A 68 13.17 20.75 17.13
N GLN A 69 12.50 21.25 16.09
CA GLN A 69 12.99 21.27 14.72
C GLN A 69 13.07 22.72 14.25
N GLU A 70 14.28 23.18 13.96
CA GLU A 70 14.50 24.49 13.36
C GLU A 70 13.89 24.50 11.95
N GLY A 71 13.07 25.52 11.69
CA GLY A 71 12.46 25.74 10.39
C GLY A 71 13.48 26.24 9.36
N THR A 72 13.02 26.35 8.11
CA THR A 72 13.80 26.94 7.02
C THR A 72 13.39 28.41 6.79
N GLU A 73 13.84 29.04 5.70
CA GLU A 73 13.32 30.38 5.36
C GLU A 73 11.82 30.35 5.00
N GLU A 74 11.29 29.19 4.61
CA GLU A 74 9.92 29.00 4.14
C GLU A 74 9.04 28.25 5.16
N GLU A 75 9.64 27.52 6.10
CA GLU A 75 8.94 26.70 7.11
C GLU A 75 9.19 27.25 8.52
N PRO A 76 8.19 27.25 9.43
CA PRO A 76 8.37 27.75 10.79
C PRO A 76 9.15 26.76 11.66
N ASP A 77 9.71 27.27 12.76
CA ASP A 77 10.20 26.44 13.86
C ASP A 77 9.05 25.62 14.48
N THR A 78 9.28 24.33 14.71
CA THR A 78 8.23 23.40 15.18
C THR A 78 8.69 22.55 16.36
N TYR A 79 7.72 22.06 17.13
CA TYR A 79 7.89 20.91 18.01
C TYR A 79 7.24 19.70 17.38
N VAL A 80 8.00 18.62 17.27
CA VAL A 80 7.54 17.32 16.78
C VAL A 80 7.40 16.38 17.96
N PHE A 81 6.17 15.93 18.20
CA PHE A 81 5.82 14.92 19.18
C PHE A 81 5.64 13.57 18.48
N HIS A 82 6.16 12.50 19.06
CA HIS A 82 5.83 11.13 18.67
C HIS A 82 5.23 10.40 19.86
N ALA A 83 3.91 10.17 19.80
CA ALA A 83 3.17 9.50 20.87
C ALA A 83 2.95 8.02 20.52
N VAL A 84 3.28 7.14 21.45
CA VAL A 84 3.06 5.69 21.33
C VAL A 84 2.18 5.23 22.49
N ILE A 85 1.04 4.64 22.14
CA ILE A 85 0.06 4.13 23.09
C ILE A 85 -0.49 2.79 22.61
N SER A 86 -0.92 1.95 23.53
CA SER A 86 -1.54 0.66 23.20
C SER A 86 -2.79 0.84 22.32
N HIS A 87 -2.98 -0.03 21.34
CA HIS A 87 -3.96 0.14 20.26
C HIS A 87 -5.39 0.44 20.76
N GLU A 88 -5.84 -0.17 21.86
CA GLU A 88 -7.19 0.06 22.40
C GLU A 88 -7.46 1.50 22.87
N LYS A 89 -6.40 2.32 23.02
CA LYS A 89 -6.47 3.74 23.39
C LYS A 89 -6.11 4.68 22.24
N LEU A 90 -5.75 4.14 21.08
CA LEU A 90 -5.25 4.91 19.95
C LEU A 90 -6.34 5.82 19.37
N ARG A 91 -7.55 5.29 19.14
CA ARG A 91 -8.65 6.05 18.54
C ARG A 91 -8.94 7.38 19.26
N PRO A 92 -9.18 7.42 20.58
CA PRO A 92 -9.37 8.69 21.30
C PRO A 92 -8.22 9.68 21.16
N LEU A 93 -6.97 9.18 21.15
CA LEU A 93 -5.78 10.02 20.97
C LEU A 93 -5.75 10.64 19.56
N VAL A 94 -6.05 9.85 18.53
CA VAL A 94 -6.11 10.34 17.15
C VAL A 94 -7.23 11.37 16.97
N ASP A 95 -8.41 11.12 17.53
CA ASP A 95 -9.52 12.08 17.53
C ASP A 95 -9.11 13.41 18.18
N ALA A 96 -8.40 13.34 19.32
CA ALA A 96 -7.89 14.52 20.00
C ALA A 96 -6.83 15.27 19.18
N ALA A 97 -5.92 14.54 18.53
CA ALA A 97 -4.91 15.12 17.66
C ALA A 97 -5.53 15.81 16.43
N PHE A 98 -6.52 15.20 15.77
CA PHE A 98 -7.22 15.84 14.65
C PHE A 98 -8.03 17.07 15.03
N ASN A 99 -8.38 17.28 16.30
CA ASN A 99 -8.99 18.53 16.74
C ASN A 99 -8.00 19.72 16.73
N LEU A 100 -6.70 19.47 16.61
CA LEU A 100 -5.68 20.51 16.41
C LEU A 100 -5.65 21.02 14.96
N LEU A 101 -6.14 20.21 14.01
CA LEU A 101 -6.12 20.56 12.60
C LEU A 101 -7.07 21.73 12.30
N PRO A 102 -6.69 22.64 11.40
CA PRO A 102 -7.55 23.73 10.97
C PRO A 102 -8.64 23.27 10.00
N LYS A 103 -9.45 24.22 9.51
CA LYS A 103 -10.64 23.91 8.69
C LYS A 103 -10.32 23.37 7.31
N GLU A 104 -9.12 23.64 6.81
CA GLU A 104 -8.62 23.17 5.53
C GLU A 104 -7.30 22.46 5.79
N VAL A 105 -7.14 21.28 5.20
CA VAL A 105 -5.99 20.40 5.43
C VAL A 105 -5.60 19.73 4.12
N THR A 106 -4.34 19.33 4.01
CA THR A 106 -3.80 18.52 2.92
C THR A 106 -3.62 17.10 3.44
N PRO A 107 -4.50 16.16 3.07
CA PRO A 107 -4.36 14.76 3.45
C PRO A 107 -3.09 14.14 2.87
N VAL A 108 -2.51 13.21 3.63
CA VAL A 108 -1.35 12.43 3.21
C VAL A 108 -1.54 10.97 3.58
N VAL A 109 -1.13 10.08 2.69
CA VAL A 109 -1.13 8.63 2.91
C VAL A 109 0.24 8.10 2.53
N GLU A 110 0.84 7.29 3.39
CA GLU A 110 2.06 6.55 3.11
C GLU A 110 1.73 5.05 3.05
N ILE A 111 2.25 4.33 2.07
CA ILE A 111 2.07 2.88 1.98
C ILE A 111 3.37 2.21 1.52
N GLY A 112 3.66 1.01 2.00
CA GLY A 112 4.77 0.22 1.47
C GLY A 112 4.64 0.05 -0.05
N SER A 113 5.68 0.44 -0.80
CA SER A 113 5.61 0.49 -2.25
C SER A 113 5.78 -0.90 -2.88
N ARG A 114 5.07 -1.11 -4.00
CA ARG A 114 5.27 -2.28 -4.88
C ARG A 114 6.35 -2.03 -5.94
N ASP A 115 6.86 -0.81 -6.02
CA ASP A 115 7.90 -0.40 -6.93
C ASP A 115 9.25 -1.01 -6.51
N ALA A 116 9.92 -1.68 -7.44
CA ALA A 116 11.18 -2.38 -7.16
C ALA A 116 12.36 -1.47 -6.77
N TYR A 117 12.20 -0.15 -6.84
CA TYR A 117 13.25 0.83 -6.59
C TYR A 117 12.82 1.93 -5.61
N ARG A 118 11.68 1.77 -4.96
CA ARG A 118 11.15 2.69 -3.95
C ARG A 118 10.55 1.89 -2.80
N THR A 119 10.82 2.32 -1.57
CA THR A 119 10.39 1.59 -0.37
C THR A 119 8.98 1.97 0.06
N VAL A 120 8.61 3.24 -0.08
CA VAL A 120 7.33 3.81 0.36
C VAL A 120 6.74 4.69 -0.73
N ASP A 121 5.45 4.53 -0.99
CA ASP A 121 4.63 5.44 -1.78
C ASP A 121 4.00 6.49 -0.87
N ILE A 122 4.24 7.76 -1.19
CA ILE A 122 3.63 8.90 -0.50
C ILE A 122 2.60 9.50 -1.43
N TYR A 123 1.35 9.50 -1.01
CA TYR A 123 0.23 10.12 -1.70
C TYR A 123 -0.16 11.40 -0.97
N LEU A 124 -0.16 12.53 -1.67
CA LEU A 124 -0.47 13.85 -1.12
C LEU A 124 -1.57 14.51 -1.94
N ALA A 125 -2.52 15.18 -1.28
CA ALA A 125 -3.50 15.97 -2.00
C ALA A 125 -2.86 17.17 -2.72
N GLU A 126 -3.21 17.40 -3.99
CA GLU A 126 -2.71 18.57 -4.74
C GLU A 126 -3.23 19.90 -4.17
N GLU A 127 -4.49 19.91 -3.70
CA GLU A 127 -5.15 21.07 -3.11
C GLU A 127 -5.70 20.72 -1.72
N PRO A 128 -5.66 21.65 -0.75
CA PRO A 128 -6.30 21.44 0.54
C PRO A 128 -7.79 21.15 0.41
N ILE A 129 -8.28 20.21 1.21
CA ILE A 129 -9.70 19.89 1.33
C ILE A 129 -10.24 20.36 2.68
N SER A 130 -11.57 20.41 2.81
CA SER A 130 -12.16 20.72 4.11
C SER A 130 -11.87 19.62 5.13
N LEU A 131 -11.59 19.99 6.38
CA LEU A 131 -11.40 19.06 7.49
C LEU A 131 -12.61 18.12 7.64
N VAL A 132 -13.81 18.60 7.32
CA VAL A 132 -15.03 17.78 7.35
C VAL A 132 -14.99 16.65 6.32
N ASP A 133 -14.48 16.91 5.12
CA ASP A 133 -14.36 15.90 4.07
C ASP A 133 -13.20 14.93 4.35
N PHE A 134 -12.09 15.42 4.91
CA PHE A 134 -11.03 14.58 5.46
C PHE A 134 -11.58 13.61 6.51
N LEU A 135 -12.20 14.14 7.58
CA LEU A 135 -12.73 13.34 8.69
C LEU A 135 -13.83 12.36 8.23
N ARG A 136 -14.64 12.74 7.25
CA ARG A 136 -15.59 11.81 6.63
C ARG A 136 -14.92 10.63 5.96
N GLY A 137 -13.79 10.84 5.27
CA GLY A 137 -12.99 9.73 4.73
C GLY A 137 -12.38 8.91 5.87
N TRP A 138 -11.78 9.59 6.84
CA TRP A 138 -11.15 8.96 7.99
C TRP A 138 -12.09 7.98 8.69
N TYR A 139 -13.25 8.44 9.17
CA TYR A 139 -14.18 7.60 9.92
C TYR A 139 -14.81 6.47 9.10
N GLU A 140 -14.80 6.56 7.78
CA GLU A 140 -15.28 5.49 6.91
C GLU A 140 -14.25 4.35 6.79
N PHE A 141 -12.95 4.68 6.79
CA PHE A 141 -11.86 3.71 6.66
C PHE A 141 -11.08 3.49 7.96
N GLU A 142 -11.52 4.09 9.07
CA GLU A 142 -10.81 4.14 10.35
C GLU A 142 -10.37 2.75 10.83
N ASP A 143 -11.25 1.76 10.69
CA ASP A 143 -10.97 0.39 11.13
C ASP A 143 -9.79 -0.22 10.38
N VAL A 144 -9.65 -0.02 9.06
CA VAL A 144 -8.47 -0.51 8.32
C VAL A 144 -7.26 0.40 8.56
N LEU A 145 -7.45 1.71 8.62
CA LEU A 145 -6.38 2.69 8.82
C LEU A 145 -5.67 2.53 10.17
N LEU A 146 -6.37 2.10 11.23
CA LEU A 146 -5.78 1.86 12.54
C LEU A 146 -5.20 0.44 12.69
N GLU A 147 -5.66 -0.53 11.91
CA GLU A 147 -5.32 -1.94 12.10
C GLU A 147 -4.24 -2.46 11.14
N ASP A 148 -4.18 -1.94 9.92
CA ASP A 148 -3.23 -2.36 8.89
C ASP A 148 -1.86 -1.69 9.09
N VAL A 149 -0.78 -2.46 9.21
CA VAL A 149 0.56 -1.91 9.52
C VAL A 149 1.41 -1.59 8.29
N THR A 150 0.81 -1.57 7.10
CA THR A 150 1.46 -1.19 5.85
C THR A 150 1.11 0.24 5.44
N ILE A 151 0.09 0.83 6.05
CA ILE A 151 -0.41 2.18 5.75
C ILE A 151 -0.15 3.16 6.92
N GLY A 152 0.40 4.32 6.60
CA GLY A 152 0.40 5.53 7.42
C GLY A 152 -0.54 6.56 6.82
N VAL A 153 -1.18 7.38 7.64
CA VAL A 153 -2.19 8.34 7.18
C VAL A 153 -2.32 9.53 8.11
N GLY A 154 -2.53 10.70 7.54
CA GLY A 154 -2.69 11.92 8.30
C GLY A 154 -3.13 13.09 7.44
N ALA A 155 -2.96 14.28 7.99
CA ALA A 155 -3.14 15.51 7.25
C ALA A 155 -2.26 16.62 7.85
N ASN A 156 -1.82 17.52 6.98
CA ASN A 156 -1.09 18.71 7.37
C ASN A 156 -1.82 20.00 6.94
N SER A 157 -1.34 21.13 7.42
CA SER A 157 -1.76 22.48 7.04
C SER A 157 -0.59 23.42 7.23
N GLU A 158 -0.49 24.44 6.38
CA GLU A 158 0.52 25.50 6.50
C GLU A 158 0.07 26.68 7.39
N GLU A 159 -1.25 26.92 7.51
CA GLU A 159 -1.81 28.05 8.26
C GLU A 159 -2.95 27.64 9.23
N PRO A 160 -2.67 27.43 10.54
CA PRO A 160 -1.33 27.31 11.14
C PRO A 160 -0.61 26.04 10.67
N TRP A 161 0.71 26.01 10.88
CA TRP A 161 1.56 24.87 10.56
C TRP A 161 1.28 23.68 11.49
N VAL A 162 0.36 22.80 11.10
CA VAL A 162 -0.02 21.65 11.93
C VAL A 162 0.04 20.41 11.06
N ASP A 163 0.76 19.40 11.53
CA ASP A 163 0.81 18.08 10.91
C ASP A 163 0.40 17.04 11.96
N VAL A 164 -0.56 16.19 11.61
CA VAL A 164 -0.98 15.06 12.43
C VAL A 164 -0.99 13.82 11.56
N PHE A 165 -0.12 12.87 11.89
CA PHE A 165 0.11 11.67 11.10
C PHE A 165 0.16 10.42 11.97
N VAL A 166 -0.61 9.40 11.61
CA VAL A 166 -0.54 8.07 12.21
C VAL A 166 0.40 7.23 11.36
N ASP A 167 1.57 6.88 11.89
CA ASP A 167 2.57 6.11 11.16
C ASP A 167 2.13 4.64 10.93
N SER A 168 2.87 3.90 10.11
CA SER A 168 2.56 2.49 9.80
C SER A 168 2.62 1.57 11.03
N TRP A 169 3.29 2.00 12.10
CA TRP A 169 3.37 1.33 13.39
C TRP A 169 2.32 1.83 14.39
N LYS A 170 1.45 2.73 13.95
CA LYS A 170 0.36 3.35 14.71
C LYS A 170 0.82 4.22 15.86
N GLY A 171 2.02 4.78 15.76
CA GLY A 171 2.43 5.96 16.51
C GLY A 171 1.77 7.22 15.94
N VAL A 172 1.47 8.19 16.80
CA VAL A 172 0.88 9.47 16.40
C VAL A 172 1.96 10.54 16.41
N LEU A 173 2.32 11.01 15.22
CA LEU A 173 3.21 12.13 14.97
C LEU A 173 2.39 13.43 14.97
N ILE A 174 2.82 14.41 15.74
CA ILE A 174 2.18 15.73 15.82
C ILE A 174 3.27 16.79 15.69
N SER A 175 3.26 17.56 14.60
CA SER A 175 4.12 18.73 14.42
C SER A 175 3.30 20.00 14.56
N VAL A 176 3.74 20.92 15.42
CA VAL A 176 3.04 22.18 15.69
C VAL A 176 4.02 23.34 15.87
N PRO A 177 3.59 24.60 15.64
CA PRO A 177 4.42 25.75 15.94
C PRO A 177 4.66 25.89 17.44
N VAL A 178 5.69 26.67 17.79
CA VAL A 178 6.16 26.86 19.17
C VAL A 178 5.06 27.25 20.15
N GLU A 179 4.10 28.08 19.73
CA GLU A 179 2.98 28.54 20.55
C GLU A 179 1.95 27.46 20.93
N MET A 180 1.89 26.35 20.19
CA MET A 180 0.94 25.26 20.43
C MET A 180 1.55 24.12 21.25
N ARG A 181 2.85 24.19 21.58
CA ARG A 181 3.55 23.16 22.37
C ARG A 181 2.81 22.78 23.65
N ASP A 182 2.49 23.76 24.49
CA ASP A 182 1.84 23.53 25.79
C ASP A 182 0.43 22.94 25.64
N GLU A 183 -0.26 23.24 24.53
CA GLU A 183 -1.57 22.68 24.21
C GLU A 183 -1.46 21.19 23.86
N VAL A 184 -0.47 20.80 23.05
CA VAL A 184 -0.21 19.40 22.68
C VAL A 184 0.24 18.60 23.89
N GLU A 185 1.18 19.11 24.70
CA GLU A 185 1.63 18.42 25.93
C GLU A 185 0.44 18.14 26.85
N LYS A 186 -0.43 19.13 27.07
CA LYS A 186 -1.64 18.95 27.89
C LYS A 186 -2.60 17.93 27.28
N MET A 187 -2.81 17.94 25.96
CA MET A 187 -3.66 16.96 25.28
C MET A 187 -3.13 15.53 25.48
N LEU A 188 -1.82 15.33 25.36
CA LEU A 188 -1.16 14.04 25.60
C LEU A 188 -1.29 13.59 27.08
N GLU A 189 -1.12 14.51 28.03
CA GLU A 189 -1.33 14.25 29.46
C GLU A 189 -2.78 13.82 29.79
N GLU A 190 -3.78 14.41 29.13
CA GLU A 190 -5.19 14.04 29.27
C GLU A 190 -5.47 12.60 28.80
N HIS A 191 -4.63 12.07 27.90
CA HIS A 191 -4.63 10.66 27.47
C HIS A 191 -3.74 9.75 28.33
N GLY A 192 -3.16 10.30 29.41
CA GLY A 192 -2.32 9.56 30.35
C GLY A 192 -0.91 9.30 29.84
N LEU A 193 -0.45 10.04 28.83
CA LEU A 193 0.91 9.97 28.31
C LEU A 193 1.80 10.98 29.02
N THR A 194 3.05 10.60 29.25
CA THR A 194 4.10 11.46 29.78
C THR A 194 5.29 11.45 28.83
N GLU A 195 6.13 12.48 28.91
CA GLU A 195 7.38 12.50 28.15
C GLU A 195 8.29 11.34 28.61
N VAL A 196 8.80 10.58 27.65
CA VAL A 196 9.74 9.46 27.85
C VAL A 196 10.99 9.67 27.02
N VAL A 197 12.07 8.97 27.36
CA VAL A 197 13.35 9.12 26.64
C VAL A 197 13.26 8.52 25.24
N SER A 198 12.64 7.35 25.11
CA SER A 198 12.30 6.72 23.84
C SER A 198 11.04 5.88 24.00
N THR A 199 10.28 5.72 22.93
CA THR A 199 9.09 4.85 22.89
C THR A 199 9.44 3.43 22.47
N TRP A 200 10.25 3.29 21.42
CA TRP A 200 10.79 2.02 20.93
C TRP A 200 12.30 1.95 21.18
N ASP A 201 12.87 0.76 21.31
CA ASP A 201 14.32 0.61 21.40
C ASP A 201 14.98 1.05 20.08
N GLU A 202 15.69 2.18 20.08
CA GLU A 202 16.25 2.80 18.87
C GLU A 202 17.31 1.91 18.20
N ASP A 203 18.01 1.08 18.98
CA ASP A 203 18.98 0.08 18.49
C ASP A 203 18.33 -0.99 17.58
N LEU A 204 16.99 -1.13 17.62
CA LEU A 204 16.22 -2.03 16.76
C LEU A 204 15.67 -1.34 15.48
N ARG A 205 15.64 -0.01 15.44
CA ARG A 205 15.16 0.78 14.29
C ARG A 205 16.28 1.25 13.36
N GLU A 206 17.47 1.55 13.88
CA GLU A 206 18.65 1.95 13.08
C GLU A 206 19.30 0.80 12.27
N GLY A 207 18.57 -0.31 12.10
CA GLY A 207 18.97 -1.50 11.38
C GLY A 207 19.06 -1.37 9.86
N GLU A 208 18.98 -0.18 9.25
CA GLU A 208 19.01 0.05 7.79
C GLU A 208 20.27 -0.47 7.06
N ASN A 209 21.21 -1.14 7.75
CA ASN A 209 22.34 -1.86 7.17
C ASN A 209 22.55 -3.27 7.76
N SER A 210 21.55 -3.82 8.46
CA SER A 210 21.60 -5.20 8.95
C SER A 210 21.00 -6.10 7.86
N GLU A 211 21.73 -7.11 7.41
CA GLU A 211 21.21 -8.16 6.50
C GLU A 211 20.10 -9.03 7.19
N THR A 212 19.39 -8.48 8.18
CA THR A 212 18.40 -9.10 9.08
C THR A 212 17.05 -8.35 9.12
N ASP A 213 16.84 -7.37 8.23
CA ASP A 213 15.66 -6.48 8.20
C ASP A 213 14.30 -7.17 8.01
N ASP A 214 14.28 -8.48 7.76
CA ASP A 214 13.07 -9.27 7.53
C ASP A 214 12.58 -10.09 8.76
N GLU A 215 13.33 -10.09 9.87
CA GLU A 215 13.05 -11.02 11.00
C GLU A 215 12.30 -10.37 12.20
N THR A 216 12.21 -9.05 12.28
CA THR A 216 11.71 -8.39 13.50
C THR A 216 10.20 -8.19 13.54
N LEU A 217 9.54 -8.02 12.41
CA LEU A 217 8.09 -7.81 12.31
C LEU A 217 7.56 -8.50 11.06
N VAL A 218 6.65 -9.44 11.27
CA VAL A 218 5.94 -10.14 10.19
C VAL A 218 4.55 -9.52 10.10
N THR A 219 4.22 -8.96 8.94
CA THR A 219 2.90 -8.37 8.67
C THR A 219 1.90 -9.44 8.20
N ARG A 220 0.63 -9.07 8.08
CA ARG A 220 -0.43 -9.86 7.45
C ARG A 220 -1.57 -8.94 7.01
N ASP A 221 -2.35 -9.43 6.06
CA ASP A 221 -3.58 -8.77 5.64
C ASP A 221 -4.61 -8.77 6.78
N VAL A 222 -5.30 -7.63 6.94
CA VAL A 222 -6.37 -7.46 7.93
C VAL A 222 -7.76 -7.60 7.32
N LEU A 223 -7.87 -7.46 6.00
CA LEU A 223 -9.15 -7.50 5.28
C LEU A 223 -9.63 -8.94 5.06
N GLU A 224 -10.94 -9.15 5.22
CA GLU A 224 -11.59 -10.41 4.90
C GLU A 224 -11.90 -10.49 3.40
N ILE A 225 -11.19 -11.37 2.69
CA ILE A 225 -11.45 -11.65 1.27
C ILE A 225 -12.32 -12.91 1.16
N LEU A 226 -13.59 -12.73 0.81
CA LEU A 226 -14.58 -13.82 0.69
C LEU A 226 -14.73 -14.32 -0.75
N ASP A 227 -14.63 -13.40 -1.69
CA ASP A 227 -14.85 -13.56 -3.13
C ASP A 227 -14.16 -12.43 -3.89
N ASP A 228 -14.19 -12.48 -5.23
CA ASP A 228 -13.60 -11.46 -6.12
C ASP A 228 -14.31 -10.10 -6.05
N HIS A 229 -15.36 -9.96 -5.22
CA HIS A 229 -16.06 -8.69 -4.96
C HIS A 229 -15.69 -8.09 -3.59
N SER A 230 -14.81 -8.76 -2.85
CA SER A 230 -14.32 -8.29 -1.55
C SER A 230 -13.18 -7.32 -1.78
N PRO A 231 -13.24 -6.09 -1.25
CA PRO A 231 -12.19 -5.10 -1.45
C PRO A 231 -10.85 -5.55 -0.88
N ASP A 232 -9.79 -5.36 -1.66
CA ASP A 232 -8.42 -5.38 -1.15
C ASP A 232 -7.92 -3.98 -0.75
N LEU A 233 -6.71 -3.91 -0.20
CA LEU A 233 -6.14 -2.65 0.28
C LEU A 233 -5.89 -1.65 -0.85
N ASP A 234 -5.49 -2.13 -2.04
CA ASP A 234 -5.20 -1.30 -3.20
C ASP A 234 -6.50 -0.64 -3.73
N GLU A 235 -7.63 -1.35 -3.68
CA GLU A 235 -8.95 -0.80 -3.98
C GLU A 235 -9.44 0.21 -2.93
N LEU A 236 -9.24 -0.06 -1.64
CA LEU A 236 -9.57 0.93 -0.60
C LEU A 236 -8.71 2.19 -0.74
N LEU A 237 -7.42 2.03 -1.07
CA LEU A 237 -6.51 3.14 -1.33
C LEU A 237 -6.95 3.93 -2.57
N LEU A 238 -7.40 3.27 -3.64
CA LEU A 238 -7.95 3.96 -4.81
C LEU A 238 -9.14 4.86 -4.43
N ILE A 239 -10.07 4.35 -3.60
CA ILE A 239 -11.23 5.11 -3.13
C ILE A 239 -10.80 6.31 -2.28
N LEU A 240 -9.84 6.11 -1.37
CA LEU A 240 -9.26 7.18 -0.56
C LEU A 240 -8.56 8.24 -1.42
N ARG A 241 -7.76 7.82 -2.40
CA ARG A 241 -7.07 8.71 -3.34
C ARG A 241 -8.05 9.60 -4.09
N GLU A 242 -9.14 9.05 -4.61
CA GLU A 242 -10.16 9.89 -5.25
C GLU A 242 -10.82 10.85 -4.24
N ARG A 243 -11.22 10.34 -3.07
CA ARG A 243 -12.00 11.11 -2.11
C ARG A 243 -11.22 12.31 -1.57
N TRP A 244 -9.92 12.13 -1.40
CA TRP A 244 -8.99 13.15 -0.89
C TRP A 244 -8.16 13.83 -1.97
N LEU A 245 -8.39 13.50 -3.24
CA LEU A 245 -7.66 14.08 -4.38
C LEU A 245 -6.15 13.85 -4.31
N LEU A 246 -5.75 12.66 -3.86
CA LEU A 246 -4.35 12.32 -3.65
C LEU A 246 -3.65 11.95 -4.97
N GLU A 247 -2.45 12.50 -5.14
CA GLU A 247 -1.51 12.12 -6.19
C GLU A 247 -0.23 11.52 -5.59
N LEU A 248 0.43 10.65 -6.35
CA LEU A 248 1.72 10.10 -5.95
C LEU A 248 2.76 11.24 -5.94
N ASN A 249 3.32 11.51 -4.77
CA ASN A 249 4.31 12.55 -4.53
C ASN A 249 5.70 12.09 -5.01
N VAL A 250 5.88 12.05 -6.32
CA VAL A 250 7.15 11.70 -6.98
C VAL A 250 7.45 12.66 -8.11
N ASP A 251 8.74 12.93 -8.35
CA ASP A 251 9.15 13.65 -9.55
C ASP A 251 8.85 12.82 -10.80
N ARG A 252 7.88 13.29 -11.59
CA ARG A 252 7.41 12.60 -12.80
C ARG A 252 8.45 12.59 -13.93
N GLU A 253 9.40 13.52 -13.92
CA GLU A 253 10.34 13.74 -15.01
C GLU A 253 11.65 12.97 -14.82
N THR A 254 12.04 12.70 -13.59
CA THR A 254 13.26 11.94 -13.28
C THR A 254 12.95 10.49 -12.92
N ASN A 255 13.91 9.60 -13.18
CA ASN A 255 13.81 8.20 -12.79
C ASN A 255 15.01 7.83 -11.92
N VAL A 256 14.81 8.00 -10.61
CA VAL A 256 15.80 7.75 -9.56
C VAL A 256 15.25 6.74 -8.56
N ASP A 257 16.12 6.00 -7.90
CA ASP A 257 15.76 5.22 -6.71
C ASP A 257 15.76 6.07 -5.43
N ASP A 258 15.42 5.45 -4.30
CA ASP A 258 15.41 6.09 -2.96
C ASP A 258 16.76 6.72 -2.58
N ALA A 259 17.87 6.22 -3.14
CA ALA A 259 19.22 6.78 -2.92
C ALA A 259 19.56 7.92 -3.91
N GLY A 260 18.61 8.35 -4.73
CA GLY A 260 18.79 9.39 -5.75
C GLY A 260 19.62 8.95 -6.96
N ARG A 261 19.86 7.64 -7.15
CA ARG A 261 20.65 7.13 -8.28
C ARG A 261 19.78 7.04 -9.51
N HIS A 262 20.25 7.61 -10.62
CA HIS A 262 19.56 7.51 -11.90
C HIS A 262 19.49 6.06 -12.40
N LEU A 263 18.27 5.58 -12.64
CA LEU A 263 17.98 4.23 -13.13
C LEU A 263 18.00 4.13 -14.66
N GLY A 264 17.77 5.26 -15.34
CA GLY A 264 17.66 5.27 -16.80
C GLY A 264 16.34 4.62 -17.25
N MET A 265 16.43 3.64 -18.15
CA MET A 265 15.25 2.93 -18.67
C MET A 265 14.90 1.73 -17.78
N THR A 266 13.73 1.76 -17.16
CA THR A 266 13.21 0.67 -16.31
C THR A 266 12.03 -0.01 -16.98
N LEU A 267 11.73 -1.24 -16.55
CA LEU A 267 10.47 -1.91 -16.87
C LEU A 267 9.39 -1.35 -15.95
N TRP A 268 8.23 -1.08 -16.51
CA TRP A 268 7.05 -0.59 -15.81
C TRP A 268 5.90 -1.55 -16.07
N HIS A 269 5.08 -1.76 -15.06
CA HIS A 269 3.80 -2.46 -15.17
C HIS A 269 2.72 -1.52 -14.65
N ALA A 270 1.70 -1.28 -15.47
CA ALA A 270 0.56 -0.47 -15.11
C ALA A 270 -0.70 -1.31 -15.21
N ILE A 271 -1.59 -1.16 -14.23
CA ILE A 271 -2.97 -1.64 -14.28
C ILE A 271 -3.86 -0.41 -14.33
N VAL A 272 -4.71 -0.35 -15.35
CA VAL A 272 -5.61 0.76 -15.61
C VAL A 272 -7.06 0.29 -15.54
N LEU A 273 -7.89 1.11 -14.92
CA LEU A 273 -9.34 0.97 -14.98
C LEU A 273 -9.85 1.76 -16.19
N ALA A 274 -10.63 1.08 -17.03
CA ALA A 274 -11.29 1.71 -18.15
C ALA A 274 -12.78 1.32 -18.19
N ILE A 275 -13.62 2.26 -18.62
CA ILE A 275 -15.07 2.03 -18.75
C ILE A 275 -15.47 1.87 -20.21
N SER A 276 -16.61 1.24 -20.44
CA SER A 276 -17.16 1.14 -21.79
C SER A 276 -17.51 2.52 -22.37
N SER A 277 -17.00 2.80 -23.56
CA SER A 277 -17.37 4.00 -24.34
C SER A 277 -18.86 4.05 -24.72
N GLU A 278 -19.57 2.92 -24.64
CA GLU A 278 -21.00 2.82 -24.96
C GLU A 278 -21.89 3.39 -23.84
N GLY A 279 -21.31 3.83 -22.72
CA GLY A 279 -22.01 4.48 -21.62
C GLY A 279 -22.72 3.51 -20.68
N ASP A 280 -22.40 2.23 -20.78
CA ASP A 280 -22.79 1.23 -19.79
C ASP A 280 -21.88 1.36 -18.57
N ALA A 281 -22.43 1.90 -17.49
CA ALA A 281 -21.66 2.18 -16.28
C ALA A 281 -21.22 0.88 -15.57
N GLU A 282 -21.94 -0.23 -15.79
CA GLU A 282 -21.65 -1.54 -15.19
C GLU A 282 -20.62 -2.35 -15.98
N ARG A 283 -20.11 -1.81 -17.10
CA ARG A 283 -19.14 -2.46 -17.97
C ARG A 283 -17.81 -1.71 -18.03
N GLY A 284 -16.72 -2.42 -17.79
CA GLY A 284 -15.37 -1.88 -17.85
C GLY A 284 -14.33 -2.93 -18.20
N ALA A 285 -13.05 -2.59 -18.03
CA ALA A 285 -11.94 -3.49 -18.25
C ALA A 285 -10.70 -3.11 -17.43
N TYR A 286 -10.01 -4.14 -16.92
CA TYR A 286 -8.69 -4.01 -16.31
C TYR A 286 -7.71 -4.12 -17.47
N ILE A 287 -6.98 -3.05 -17.73
CA ILE A 287 -6.00 -3.00 -18.81
C ILE A 287 -4.62 -3.08 -18.18
N SER A 288 -3.95 -4.20 -18.38
CA SER A 288 -2.59 -4.45 -17.92
C SER A 288 -1.60 -4.09 -19.04
N VAL A 289 -0.68 -3.18 -18.76
CA VAL A 289 0.30 -2.69 -19.75
C VAL A 289 1.72 -2.86 -19.22
N TRP A 290 2.55 -3.55 -19.97
CA TRP A 290 3.99 -3.66 -19.72
C TRP A 290 4.76 -2.77 -20.67
N MET A 291 5.60 -1.91 -20.14
CA MET A 291 6.34 -0.93 -20.94
C MET A 291 7.74 -0.65 -20.40
N THR A 292 8.62 -0.17 -21.26
CA THR A 292 9.90 0.40 -20.84
C THR A 292 9.85 1.90 -21.04
N ALA A 293 10.18 2.65 -20.00
CA ALA A 293 10.21 4.11 -19.99
C ALA A 293 11.32 4.63 -19.08
N GLY A 294 11.74 5.86 -19.33
CA GLY A 294 12.83 6.53 -18.64
C GLY A 294 12.38 7.47 -17.52
N SER A 295 11.08 7.61 -17.30
CA SER A 295 10.44 8.41 -16.26
C SER A 295 8.96 8.02 -16.17
N LEU A 296 8.29 8.43 -15.09
CA LEU A 296 6.86 8.22 -14.90
C LEU A 296 6.07 8.94 -16.01
N ALA A 297 6.40 10.20 -16.30
CA ALA A 297 5.77 10.98 -17.38
C ALA A 297 5.86 10.27 -18.74
N GLN A 298 7.02 9.69 -19.07
CA GLN A 298 7.18 8.95 -20.32
C GLN A 298 6.36 7.64 -20.33
N ALA A 299 6.21 6.99 -19.18
CA ALA A 299 5.37 5.81 -19.07
C ALA A 299 3.87 6.17 -19.22
N GLU A 300 3.42 7.27 -18.64
CA GLU A 300 2.06 7.80 -18.84
C GLU A 300 1.80 8.15 -20.32
N GLU A 301 2.74 8.80 -21.00
CA GLU A 301 2.63 9.08 -22.45
C GLU A 301 2.50 7.78 -23.27
N LEU A 302 3.28 6.75 -22.96
CA LEU A 302 3.19 5.45 -23.64
C LEU A 302 1.85 4.75 -23.38
N LEU A 303 1.35 4.85 -22.14
CA LEU A 303 0.08 4.30 -21.74
C LEU A 303 -1.08 4.97 -22.49
N GLU A 304 -1.09 6.31 -22.52
CA GLU A 304 -2.06 7.09 -23.30
C GLU A 304 -2.05 6.68 -24.78
N ASP A 305 -0.87 6.64 -25.39
CA ASP A 305 -0.72 6.27 -26.81
C ASP A 305 -1.21 4.84 -27.08
N ALA A 306 -0.98 3.90 -26.16
CA ALA A 306 -1.45 2.52 -26.30
C ALA A 306 -2.97 2.42 -26.21
N LEU A 307 -3.60 3.18 -25.32
CA LEU A 307 -5.05 3.15 -25.13
C LEU A 307 -5.81 3.79 -26.30
N LEU A 308 -5.18 4.69 -27.07
CA LEU A 308 -5.80 5.27 -28.27
C LEU A 308 -6.16 4.23 -29.34
N ASP A 309 -5.47 3.09 -29.36
CA ASP A 309 -5.76 1.99 -30.29
C ASP A 309 -6.99 1.15 -29.86
N HIS A 310 -7.56 1.42 -28.68
CA HIS A 310 -8.71 0.71 -28.11
C HIS A 310 -9.90 1.66 -27.80
N PRO A 311 -10.53 2.27 -28.82
CA PRO A 311 -11.53 3.32 -28.65
C PRO A 311 -12.84 2.85 -27.99
N GLN A 312 -13.06 1.54 -27.87
CA GLN A 312 -14.19 0.98 -27.14
C GLN A 312 -14.07 1.21 -25.62
N TRP A 313 -12.88 1.51 -25.12
CA TRP A 313 -12.58 1.77 -23.72
C TRP A 313 -12.25 3.25 -23.51
N VAL A 314 -12.76 3.81 -22.42
CA VAL A 314 -12.45 5.16 -21.97
C VAL A 314 -11.60 5.03 -20.73
N PHE A 315 -10.38 5.55 -20.80
CA PHE A 315 -9.49 5.65 -19.65
C PHE A 315 -10.19 6.38 -18.50
N GLU A 316 -10.16 5.78 -17.31
CA GLU A 316 -10.73 6.38 -16.12
C GLU A 316 -9.64 6.74 -15.11
N SER A 317 -8.89 5.74 -14.64
CA SER A 317 -7.86 5.93 -13.63
C SER A 317 -6.76 4.88 -13.72
N VAL A 318 -5.59 5.25 -13.21
CA VAL A 318 -4.48 4.31 -12.99
C VAL A 318 -4.68 3.65 -11.62
N TYR A 319 -4.89 2.34 -11.63
CA TYR A 319 -5.01 1.53 -10.42
C TYR A 319 -3.63 1.40 -9.76
N THR A 320 -2.67 0.82 -10.48
CA THR A 320 -1.26 0.73 -10.09
C THR A 320 -0.35 1.07 -11.26
N MET A 321 0.84 1.59 -10.98
CA MET A 321 1.84 1.91 -11.98
C MET A 321 3.23 1.93 -11.35
N ASP A 322 3.89 0.79 -11.44
CA ASP A 322 5.10 0.51 -10.68
C ASP A 322 6.26 0.16 -11.60
N ARG A 323 7.47 0.53 -11.19
CA ARG A 323 8.69 -0.03 -11.79
C ARG A 323 8.86 -1.45 -11.28
N VAL A 324 9.10 -2.38 -12.21
CA VAL A 324 9.24 -3.80 -11.89
C VAL A 324 10.68 -4.23 -12.15
N ALA A 325 11.27 -5.00 -11.23
CA ALA A 325 12.55 -5.63 -11.49
C ALA A 325 12.42 -6.56 -12.69
N PHE A 326 13.41 -6.58 -13.58
CA PHE A 326 13.29 -7.39 -14.80
C PHE A 326 13.04 -8.87 -14.49
N ASP A 327 13.57 -9.40 -13.39
CA ASP A 327 13.40 -10.81 -13.02
C ASP A 327 11.95 -11.16 -12.61
N ASP A 328 11.13 -10.16 -12.25
CA ASP A 328 9.72 -10.31 -11.87
C ASP A 328 8.74 -10.06 -13.04
N ARG A 329 9.27 -9.91 -14.27
CA ARG A 329 8.45 -9.69 -15.47
C ARG A 329 7.55 -10.88 -15.78
N ALA A 330 6.41 -10.61 -16.45
CA ALA A 330 5.51 -11.66 -16.92
C ALA A 330 6.23 -12.74 -17.78
N PRO A 331 5.80 -14.00 -17.73
CA PRO A 331 6.44 -15.09 -18.49
C PRO A 331 6.50 -14.86 -20.01
N SER A 332 5.52 -14.16 -20.57
CA SER A 332 5.49 -13.68 -21.96
C SER A 332 6.70 -12.82 -22.32
N LEU A 333 7.26 -12.10 -21.35
CA LEU A 333 8.37 -11.17 -21.49
C LEU A 333 9.72 -11.75 -21.10
N THR A 334 9.86 -13.06 -20.88
CA THR A 334 11.15 -13.68 -20.49
C THR A 334 12.30 -13.35 -21.46
N ASN A 335 12.01 -13.14 -22.75
CA ASN A 335 13.03 -12.81 -23.76
C ASN A 335 13.32 -11.30 -23.89
N LEU A 336 12.63 -10.45 -23.12
CA LEU A 336 12.84 -9.01 -23.14
C LEU A 336 14.25 -8.67 -22.60
N PRO A 337 15.10 -7.95 -23.35
CA PRO A 337 16.43 -7.58 -22.88
C PRO A 337 16.38 -6.65 -21.67
N HIS A 338 17.27 -6.86 -20.69
CA HIS A 338 17.34 -6.06 -19.45
C HIS A 338 17.74 -4.61 -19.69
N THR A 339 18.43 -4.32 -20.80
CA THR A 339 18.86 -2.96 -21.14
C THR A 339 18.23 -2.51 -22.44
N ARG A 340 17.51 -1.40 -22.41
CA ARG A 340 16.96 -0.75 -23.60
C ARG A 340 17.37 0.71 -23.64
N ARG A 341 17.45 1.24 -24.88
CA ARG A 341 17.80 2.65 -25.14
C ARG A 341 16.62 3.49 -25.58
N ARG A 342 15.43 2.89 -25.72
CA ARG A 342 14.24 3.53 -26.27
C ARG A 342 12.99 3.09 -25.53
N PRO A 343 12.04 4.01 -25.32
CA PRO A 343 10.76 3.68 -24.72
C PRO A 343 9.96 2.79 -25.67
N ALA A 344 9.16 1.89 -25.10
CA ALA A 344 8.25 1.03 -25.86
C ALA A 344 7.26 0.33 -24.94
N VAL A 345 6.03 0.15 -25.42
CA VAL A 345 5.09 -0.85 -24.90
C VAL A 345 5.46 -2.23 -25.44
N HIS A 346 5.47 -3.24 -24.58
CA HIS A 346 5.81 -4.62 -24.95
C HIS A 346 4.60 -5.53 -24.98
N GLU A 347 3.65 -5.30 -24.07
CA GLU A 347 2.46 -6.11 -23.92
C GLU A 347 1.33 -5.25 -23.37
N LEU A 348 0.12 -5.51 -23.86
CA LEU A 348 -1.12 -4.91 -23.41
C LEU A 348 -2.16 -6.04 -23.40
N ASP A 349 -2.75 -6.26 -22.24
CA ASP A 349 -3.82 -7.23 -22.02
C ASP A 349 -5.06 -6.52 -21.49
N ILE A 350 -6.24 -6.96 -21.92
CA ILE A 350 -7.52 -6.33 -21.58
C ILE A 350 -8.43 -7.41 -21.01
N GLU A 351 -8.76 -7.29 -19.74
CA GLU A 351 -9.69 -8.15 -19.04
C GLU A 351 -11.02 -7.40 -18.81
N PRO A 352 -12.03 -7.58 -19.66
CA PRO A 352 -13.32 -6.92 -19.50
C PRO A 352 -14.13 -7.51 -18.34
N TRP A 353 -14.91 -6.66 -17.68
CA TRP A 353 -15.91 -7.02 -16.67
C TRP A 353 -17.28 -6.38 -16.98
N GLY A 354 -18.31 -6.83 -16.28
CA GLY A 354 -19.71 -6.53 -16.57
C GLY A 354 -20.28 -7.57 -17.53
N GLU A 355 -21.46 -8.12 -17.23
CA GLU A 355 -22.01 -9.30 -17.93
C GLU A 355 -22.01 -9.11 -19.45
N ASP A 356 -21.22 -9.92 -20.16
CA ASP A 356 -21.59 -10.32 -21.50
C ASP A 356 -22.89 -11.12 -21.36
N GLY A 357 -24.00 -10.48 -21.74
CA GLY A 357 -25.30 -11.14 -21.77
C GLY A 357 -25.18 -12.54 -22.35
N ALA A 358 -25.76 -13.50 -21.63
CA ALA A 358 -25.92 -14.87 -22.04
C ALA A 358 -26.33 -14.99 -23.52
N ASP A 359 -25.38 -15.23 -24.41
CA ASP A 359 -25.61 -15.77 -25.77
C ASP A 359 -24.27 -16.26 -26.37
N GLY A 360 -23.69 -17.23 -25.67
CA GLY A 360 -22.55 -18.02 -26.15
C GLY A 360 -22.80 -19.51 -25.94
N ALA A 361 -24.02 -19.99 -26.23
CA ALA A 361 -24.27 -21.43 -26.30
C ALA A 361 -23.24 -22.07 -27.24
N PRO A 362 -22.53 -23.14 -26.83
CA PRO A 362 -21.70 -23.89 -27.77
C PRO A 362 -22.64 -24.49 -28.82
N GLY A 363 -22.44 -24.09 -30.08
CA GLY A 363 -23.18 -24.61 -31.24
C GLY A 363 -23.04 -26.12 -31.35
N GLY A 364 -23.99 -26.84 -30.74
CA GLY A 364 -24.19 -28.27 -30.91
C GLY A 364 -25.14 -28.55 -32.07
N SER A 365 -24.55 -28.88 -33.23
CA SER A 365 -25.20 -29.50 -34.40
C SER A 365 -24.03 -29.89 -35.31
N GLU A 366 -23.68 -31.15 -35.57
CA GLU A 366 -24.48 -32.25 -36.07
C GLU A 366 -23.84 -33.60 -35.69
N GLY A 367 -24.65 -34.61 -35.37
CA GLY A 367 -24.16 -35.97 -35.16
C GLY A 367 -25.15 -36.86 -34.43
N GLY A 368 -26.35 -37.03 -34.99
CA GLY A 368 -27.32 -37.99 -34.44
C GLY A 368 -26.86 -39.45 -34.64
N PRO A 369 -27.08 -40.33 -33.66
CA PRO A 369 -27.24 -41.74 -33.94
C PRO A 369 -28.73 -42.13 -33.91
N ASP A 370 -29.11 -42.62 -35.07
CA ASP A 370 -30.09 -43.66 -35.36
C ASP A 370 -30.78 -44.34 -34.16
N ARG A 371 -32.12 -44.32 -34.20
CA ARG A 371 -32.99 -45.08 -33.32
C ARG A 371 -33.18 -46.47 -33.91
N THR A 372 -32.76 -47.50 -33.18
CA THR A 372 -33.37 -48.84 -33.29
C THR A 372 -33.99 -49.23 -31.94
N PRO A 373 -35.20 -49.83 -31.93
CA PRO A 373 -35.88 -50.23 -30.70
C PRO A 373 -35.77 -51.73 -30.41
N ARG A 374 -35.86 -52.05 -29.10
CA ARG A 374 -36.29 -53.33 -28.46
C ARG A 374 -35.38 -54.56 -28.58
N ASP A 375 -34.98 -55.09 -27.43
CA ASP A 375 -35.45 -56.35 -26.83
C ASP A 375 -34.75 -56.51 -25.45
N SER A 376 -35.48 -56.60 -24.33
CA SER A 376 -36.04 -57.81 -23.70
C SER A 376 -35.08 -58.46 -22.69
N ASP A 377 -35.59 -58.58 -21.47
CA ASP A 377 -35.34 -59.59 -20.43
C ASP A 377 -34.14 -59.53 -19.47
N ASP A 378 -34.55 -59.46 -18.18
CA ASP A 378 -34.15 -60.26 -17.02
C ASP A 378 -32.89 -59.99 -16.17
N ASP A 379 -33.16 -60.17 -14.87
CA ASP A 379 -32.32 -60.50 -13.72
C ASP A 379 -31.57 -59.40 -12.91
N GLN A 380 -32.22 -59.07 -11.77
CA GLN A 380 -31.62 -58.77 -10.45
C GLN A 380 -30.83 -59.99 -9.89
N PRO A 381 -30.25 -59.96 -8.66
CA PRO A 381 -29.48 -58.93 -7.92
C PRO A 381 -28.24 -59.54 -7.19
N THR A 382 -27.37 -58.73 -6.56
CA THR A 382 -26.67 -59.01 -5.27
C THR A 382 -25.87 -57.76 -4.86
N ARG A 383 -26.17 -57.05 -3.76
CA ARG A 383 -25.80 -57.28 -2.35
C ARG A 383 -24.32 -57.58 -2.09
N GLY A 384 -23.68 -56.72 -1.29
CA GLY A 384 -22.37 -56.93 -0.67
C GLY A 384 -21.92 -55.73 0.15
N ASP A 385 -22.44 -55.60 1.37
CA ASP A 385 -21.86 -54.82 2.47
C ASP A 385 -20.51 -55.45 2.91
N ASP A 386 -19.52 -54.64 3.27
CA ASP A 386 -18.75 -54.75 4.54
C ASP A 386 -17.68 -53.64 4.60
N SER A 387 -17.73 -52.69 5.54
CA SER A 387 -17.36 -52.79 6.97
C SER A 387 -15.85 -52.96 7.23
N GLY A 388 -15.16 -51.85 7.53
CA GLY A 388 -14.47 -51.75 8.81
C GLY A 388 -12.94 -51.52 8.84
N PRO A 389 -12.42 -50.97 9.97
CA PRO A 389 -11.17 -50.19 10.04
C PRO A 389 -10.09 -50.75 10.99
N SER A 390 -8.85 -50.24 10.89
CA SER A 390 -7.76 -50.37 11.90
C SER A 390 -6.59 -49.48 11.46
N GLY A 391 -5.85 -48.71 12.26
CA GLY A 391 -5.66 -48.70 13.70
C GLY A 391 -4.16 -48.69 14.05
N SER A 392 -3.61 -47.50 14.33
CA SER A 392 -2.57 -47.23 15.37
C SER A 392 -1.05 -47.48 15.02
N PRO A 393 -0.06 -47.08 15.87
CA PRO A 393 0.78 -45.87 15.65
C PRO A 393 2.32 -46.02 15.97
N LEU A 394 3.14 -45.02 15.53
CA LEU A 394 4.42 -44.50 16.11
C LEU A 394 5.62 -45.47 16.36
N PRO A 395 6.93 -45.04 16.42
CA PRO A 395 7.42 -44.01 17.37
C PRO A 395 8.73 -43.26 16.88
N PRO A 396 9.56 -42.57 17.71
CA PRO A 396 10.13 -41.26 17.37
C PRO A 396 11.68 -41.24 17.25
N THR A 397 12.26 -40.18 16.67
CA THR A 397 13.70 -39.87 16.85
C THR A 397 13.99 -38.36 16.80
N THR A 398 14.59 -37.85 17.87
CA THR A 398 15.41 -36.63 17.96
C THR A 398 16.66 -36.98 18.79
N PRO A 399 17.69 -36.13 18.93
CA PRO A 399 18.25 -35.14 18.00
C PRO A 399 19.80 -35.30 17.85
N SER A 400 20.42 -34.63 16.87
CA SER A 400 21.90 -34.59 16.74
C SER A 400 22.41 -33.16 16.65
N ASN A 401 23.00 -32.71 17.76
CA ASN A 401 23.90 -31.57 17.90
C ASN A 401 25.01 -31.54 16.84
N ARG A 402 25.26 -30.36 16.24
CA ARG A 402 26.60 -29.99 15.78
C ARG A 402 26.79 -28.47 15.72
N ALA A 403 27.52 -27.95 16.69
CA ALA A 403 28.18 -26.65 16.64
C ALA A 403 29.47 -26.70 15.78
N PRO A 404 29.92 -25.57 15.25
CA PRO A 404 31.35 -25.26 15.15
C PRO A 404 31.64 -23.94 15.89
N ARG A 405 32.38 -24.00 17.00
CA ARG A 405 33.83 -23.71 17.09
C ARG A 405 34.23 -22.27 16.75
N ARG A 406 34.43 -21.52 17.84
CA ARG A 406 35.27 -20.33 17.98
C ARG A 406 36.64 -20.51 17.32
N GLY A 407 37.08 -19.49 16.57
CA GLY A 407 38.47 -19.24 16.22
C GLY A 407 38.86 -17.84 16.67
N HIS A 408 39.71 -17.76 17.70
CA HIS A 408 40.45 -16.55 18.08
C HIS A 408 41.54 -16.23 17.05
N GLY A 409 41.82 -14.94 16.85
CA GLY A 409 43.18 -14.51 16.52
C GLY A 409 43.32 -13.16 15.82
N GLY A 410 43.77 -12.14 16.57
CA GLY A 410 44.80 -11.22 16.07
C GLY A 410 44.38 -9.78 15.76
N GLY A 411 44.48 -8.89 16.75
CA GLY A 411 44.94 -7.51 16.49
C GLY A 411 46.45 -7.50 16.16
N PRO A 412 46.99 -6.40 15.62
CA PRO A 412 47.40 -5.31 16.53
C PRO A 412 47.26 -3.86 15.99
N ALA A 413 47.06 -2.95 16.95
CA ALA A 413 47.61 -1.60 17.13
C ALA A 413 48.13 -0.76 15.92
N GLY A 414 47.71 0.52 15.91
CA GLY A 414 48.66 1.64 16.00
C GLY A 414 48.40 2.91 15.17
N GLY A 415 48.23 4.05 15.86
CA GLY A 415 48.56 5.42 15.40
C GLY A 415 47.34 6.24 14.93
N GLY A 416 47.01 7.44 15.42
CA GLY A 416 47.73 8.41 16.26
C GLY A 416 48.28 9.60 15.46
N ASN A 417 47.47 10.66 15.27
CA ASN A 417 47.79 12.11 15.21
C ASN A 417 46.59 12.85 14.58
N GLY A 418 46.00 13.90 15.18
CA GLY A 418 46.53 15.27 15.31
C GLY A 418 46.06 16.07 14.09
N GLY A 419 45.37 17.21 14.12
CA GLY A 419 45.29 18.31 15.07
C GLY A 419 45.41 19.63 14.27
N GLY A 420 44.50 20.59 14.49
CA GLY A 420 44.56 21.98 13.98
C GLY A 420 43.97 22.16 12.57
N GLY A 421 43.18 23.20 12.25
CA GLY A 421 42.94 24.48 12.89
C GLY A 421 43.00 25.60 11.84
N SER A 422 42.12 26.60 11.97
CA SER A 422 42.06 27.86 11.18
C SER A 422 41.47 27.69 9.77
N GLY A 423 40.51 28.49 9.29
CA GLY A 423 40.11 29.85 9.62
C GLY A 423 40.20 30.71 8.34
N GLY A 424 39.19 31.53 8.07
CA GLY A 424 39.33 32.71 7.21
C GLY A 424 38.37 32.83 6.03
N ASN A 425 37.44 33.77 6.15
CA ASN A 425 36.89 34.70 5.16
C ASN A 425 37.08 34.35 3.66
N ASN A 426 35.97 34.27 2.94
CA ASN A 426 35.50 35.40 2.13
C ASN A 426 34.01 35.29 1.81
#